data_AF-A0A946IWN4-F1
#
_entry.id   AF-A0A946IWN4-F1
#
_cell.length_a   1.000
_cell.length_b   1.000
_cell.length_c   1.000
_cell.angle_alpha   90.00
_cell.angle_beta   90.00
_cell.angle_gamma   90.00
#
_symmetry.space_group_name_H-M   'P 1'
#
loop_
_entity.id
_entity.type
_entity.pdbx_description
1 polymer ?
#
loop_
_entity_poly.entity_id
_entity_poly.type
_entity_poly.pdbx_seq_one_letter_code
_entity_poly.pdbx_strand_id
1 'polypeptide(L)' 'DSSGNIVGVVISQLNKKTFGSLVENVNFGIKASTVRQFLVSSGLSSKKSEQAEEKSTEQLAKIAQNQALMVICHQ' A
#
# COMPACT_ATOMS: atom_id res chain seq x y z
N ASP A 1 -5.87 -9.02 3.09
CA ASP A 1 -6.96 -9.89 3.59
C ASP A 1 -6.97 -11.17 2.75
N SER A 2 -7.71 -12.26 3.05
CA SER A 2 -8.76 -12.55 4.05
C SER A 2 -8.27 -12.89 5.48
N SER A 3 -7.06 -12.50 5.86
CA SER A 3 -6.71 -12.02 7.23
C SER A 3 -5.24 -11.63 7.39
N GLY A 4 -4.38 -11.89 6.39
CA GLY A 4 -3.07 -11.25 6.26
C GLY A 4 -3.22 -9.84 5.72
N ASN A 5 -3.67 -8.88 6.54
CA ASN A 5 -3.88 -7.49 6.13
C ASN A 5 -2.57 -6.88 5.62
N ILE A 6 -2.47 -6.67 4.31
CA ILE A 6 -1.31 -6.21 3.56
C ILE A 6 -1.74 -4.96 2.79
N VAL A 7 -0.96 -3.88 2.87
CA VAL A 7 -1.06 -2.68 2.03
C VAL A 7 -0.10 -2.87 0.85
N GLY A 8 -0.63 -2.85 -0.37
CA GLY A 8 0.17 -2.87 -1.58
C GLY A 8 0.68 -1.48 -1.92
N VAL A 9 1.99 -1.31 -2.08
CA VAL A 9 2.60 -0.10 -2.63
C VAL A 9 3.21 -0.43 -3.97
N VAL A 10 2.73 0.24 -5.01
CA VAL A 10 3.27 0.17 -6.37
C VAL A 10 4.21 1.35 -6.55
N ILE A 11 5.48 1.09 -6.84
CA ILE A 11 6.45 2.13 -7.18
C ILE A 11 6.78 1.99 -8.67
N SER A 12 6.34 2.95 -9.48
CA SER A 12 6.78 3.07 -10.87
C SER A 12 8.00 3.97 -10.95
N GLN A 13 9.21 3.39 -10.89
CA GLN A 13 10.40 4.09 -11.38
C GLN A 13 10.56 3.78 -12.86
N LEU A 14 9.60 4.28 -13.65
CA LEU A 14 9.67 4.25 -15.09
C LEU A 14 10.83 5.18 -15.53
N ASN A 15 12.00 4.60 -15.77
CA ASN A 15 13.17 5.24 -16.41
C ASN A 15 14.14 6.06 -15.52
N LYS A 16 14.69 5.49 -14.46
CA LYS A 16 16.02 5.93 -14.00
C LYS A 16 17.09 4.92 -14.42
N LYS A 17 17.87 5.27 -15.44
CA LYS A 17 19.14 4.59 -15.73
C LYS A 17 20.14 4.99 -14.65
N THR A 18 20.18 4.25 -13.55
CA THR A 18 21.32 4.29 -12.63
C THR A 18 22.37 3.31 -13.14
N PHE A 19 23.63 3.76 -13.19
CA PHE A 19 24.82 3.03 -13.65
C PHE A 19 24.67 1.49 -13.51
N GLY A 20 24.35 0.81 -14.61
CA GLY A 20 24.41 -0.65 -14.72
C GLY A 20 23.14 -1.46 -14.44
N SER A 21 22.00 -0.89 -14.02
CA SER A 21 20.75 -1.68 -13.86
C SER A 21 19.49 -0.99 -14.40
N LEU A 22 18.66 -1.78 -15.09
CA LEU A 22 17.27 -1.44 -15.40
C LEU A 22 16.48 -1.50 -14.09
N VAL A 23 15.89 -0.39 -13.68
CA VAL A 23 15.03 -0.38 -12.49
C VAL A 23 13.71 -1.03 -12.86
N GLU A 24 13.48 -2.24 -12.35
CA GLU A 24 12.24 -2.98 -12.54
C GLU A 24 11.14 -2.42 -11.62
N ASN A 25 9.91 -2.33 -12.15
CA ASN A 25 8.75 -2.00 -11.33
C ASN A 25 8.49 -3.16 -10.38
N VAL A 26 8.58 -2.89 -9.08
CA VAL A 26 8.33 -3.87 -8.02
C VAL A 26 7.09 -3.46 -7.22
N ASN A 27 6.24 -4.44 -6.93
CA ASN A 27 5.07 -4.28 -6.09
C ASN A 27 5.41 -4.83 -4.70
N PHE A 28 5.33 -3.98 -3.67
CA PHE A 28 5.58 -4.40 -2.30
C PHE A 28 4.28 -4.59 -1.54
N GLY A 29 4.13 -5.74 -0.89
CA GLY A 29 3.11 -5.96 0.12
C GLY A 29 3.67 -5.67 1.52
N ILE A 30 3.10 -4.71 2.23
CA ILE A 30 3.48 -4.36 3.60
C ILE A 30 2.40 -4.81 4.57
N LYS A 31 2.74 -5.55 5.63
CA LYS A 31 1.76 -5.91 6.67
C LYS A 31 1.18 -4.65 7.31
N ALA A 32 -0.14 -4.62 7.50
CA ALA A 32 -0.85 -3.52 8.14
C ALA A 32 -0.35 -3.23 9.56
N SER A 33 0.15 -4.24 10.27
CA SER A 33 0.81 -4.07 11.57
C SER A 33 2.06 -3.19 11.48
N THR A 34 2.87 -3.35 10.43
CA THR A 34 4.06 -2.56 10.18
C THR A 34 3.68 -1.12 9.80
N VAL A 35 2.65 -0.94 8.97
CA VAL A 35 2.10 0.39 8.66
C VAL A 35 1.62 1.09 9.93
N ARG A 36 0.92 0.36 10.82
CA ARG A 36 0.46 0.90 12.10
C ARG A 36 1.62 1.35 12.97
N GLN A 37 2.68 0.54 13.09
CA GLN A 37 3.88 0.92 13.84
C GLN A 37 4.49 2.22 13.32
N PHE A 38 4.62 2.35 12.00
CA PHE A 38 5.13 3.56 11.35
C PHE A 38 4.28 4.80 11.61
N LEU A 39 2.95 4.68 11.54
CA LEU A 39 2.04 5.80 11.82
C LEU A 39 2.15 6.24 13.28
N VAL A 40 2.16 5.29 14.21
CA VAL A 40 2.30 5.57 15.65
C VAL A 40 3.63 6.24 15.97
N SER A 41 4.75 5.78 15.39
CA SER A 41 6.05 6.43 15.59
C SER A 41 6.10 7.85 15.02
N SER A 42 5.25 8.14 14.03
CA SER A 42 5.10 9.48 13.43
C SER A 42 4.11 10.37 14.19
N GLY A 43 3.61 9.94 15.35
CA GLY A 43 2.63 10.68 16.16
C GLY A 43 1.18 10.57 15.67
N LEU A 44 0.91 9.75 14.66
CA LEU A 44 -0.44 9.56 14.11
C LEU A 44 -1.13 8.39 14.83
N SER A 45 -2.21 8.69 15.54
CA SER A 45 -3.00 7.65 16.21
C SER A 45 -3.73 6.80 15.16
N SER A 46 -3.53 5.49 15.20
CA SER A 46 -4.22 4.53 14.33
C SER A 46 -4.96 3.49 15.19
N LYS A 47 -6.29 3.47 15.03
CA LYS A 47 -7.16 2.45 15.61
C LYS A 47 -7.58 1.46 14.53
N LYS A 48 -7.56 0.17 14.86
CA LYS A 48 -8.15 -0.86 14.01
C LYS A 48 -9.67 -0.64 14.03
N SER A 49 -10.29 -0.58 12.86
CA SER A 49 -11.75 -0.61 12.79
C SER A 49 -12.24 -1.96 13.30
N GLU A 50 -13.32 -1.96 14.09
CA GLU A 50 -14.07 -3.19 14.35
C GLU A 50 -14.61 -3.67 13.00
N GLN A 51 -14.28 -4.90 12.64
CA GLN A 51 -14.63 -5.46 11.35
C GLN A 51 -16.08 -5.96 11.46
N ALA A 52 -17.03 -5.16 10.98
CA ALA A 52 -18.46 -5.48 11.10
C ALA A 52 -18.90 -6.64 10.20
N GLU A 53 -18.23 -6.81 9.05
CA GLU A 53 -18.51 -7.87 8.08
C GLU A 53 -17.22 -8.34 7.42
N GLU A 54 -17.12 -9.65 7.19
CA GLU A 54 -16.09 -10.23 6.31
C GLU A 54 -16.39 -9.83 4.86
N LYS A 55 -15.36 -9.37 4.14
CA LYS A 55 -15.46 -9.04 2.72
C LYS A 55 -14.59 -9.98 1.92
N SER A 56 -15.04 -10.34 0.72
CA SER A 56 -14.23 -11.13 -0.21
C SER A 56 -13.12 -10.29 -0.84
N THR A 57 -12.06 -10.93 -1.33
CA THR A 57 -10.93 -10.25 -2.00
C THR A 57 -11.41 -9.41 -3.18
N GLU A 58 -12.45 -9.85 -3.89
CA GLU A 58 -13.05 -9.12 -5.02
C GLU A 58 -13.75 -7.83 -4.55
N GLN A 59 -14.49 -7.90 -3.44
CA GLN A 59 -15.12 -6.72 -2.84
C GLN A 59 -14.06 -5.72 -2.36
N LEU A 60 -12.97 -6.21 -1.78
CA LEU A 60 -11.86 -5.40 -1.30
C LEU A 60 -11.09 -4.75 -2.45
N ALA A 61 -10.86 -5.48 -3.54
CA ALA A 61 -10.28 -4.92 -4.76
C ALA A 61 -11.14 -3.79 -5.34
N LYS A 62 -12.47 -3.95 -5.34
CA LYS A 62 -13.41 -2.91 -5.79
C LYS A 62 -13.33 -1.64 -4.93
N ILE A 63 -13.22 -1.80 -3.61
CA ILE A 63 -13.04 -0.68 -2.68
C ILE A 63 -11.69 0.00 -2.91
N ALA A 64 -10.61 -0.79 -3.03
CA ALA A 64 -9.27 -0.28 -3.23
C ALA A 64 -9.13 0.51 -4.54
N GLN A 65 -9.78 0.09 -5.62
CA GLN A 65 -9.82 0.86 -6.88
C GLN A 65 -10.39 2.27 -6.69
N ASN A 66 -11.41 2.43 -5.84
CA ASN A 66 -12.03 3.72 -5.56
C ASN A 66 -11.20 4.58 -4.57
N GLN A 67 -10.27 3.96 -3.84
CA GLN A 67 -9.43 4.62 -2.83
C GLN A 67 -7.97 4.75 -3.27
N ALA A 68 -7.64 4.31 -4.48
CA ALA A 68 -6.29 4.39 -5.04
C ALA A 68 -5.94 5.85 -5.34
N LEU A 69 -4.91 6.36 -4.65
CA LEU A 69 -4.34 7.68 -4.93
C LEU A 69 -3.09 7.51 -5.79
N MET A 70 -3.06 8.15 -6.96
CA MET A 70 -1.86 8.28 -7.77
C MET A 70 -1.13 9.57 -7.40
N VAL A 71 0.05 9.46 -6.78
CA VAL A 71 0.90 10.61 -6.48
C VAL A 71 1.91 10.79 -7.61
N ILE A 72 1.81 11.91 -8.33
CA ILE A 72 2.74 12.29 -9.39
C ILE A 72 3.56 13.48 -8.87
N CYS A 73 4.89 13.36 -8.91
CA CYS A 73 5.78 14.51 -8.70
C CYS A 73 6.09 15.14 -10.05
N HIS A 74 5.68 16.40 -10.24
CA HIS A 74 6.16 17.22 -11.35
C HIS A 74 7.52 17.82 -10.96
N GLN A 75 8.50 17.74 -11.87
CA GLN A 75 9.80 18.42 -11.72
C GLN A 75 9.67 19.90 -12.02
#